data_AF-A0A7S3ZAG8-F1
#
_entry.id   AF-A0A7S3ZAG8-F1
#
_cell.length_a   1.000
_cell.length_b   1.000
_cell.length_c   1.000
_cell.angle_alpha   90.00
_cell.angle_beta   90.00
_cell.angle_gamma   90.00
#
_symmetry.space_group_name_H-M   'P 1'
#
loop_
_entity.id
_entity.type
_entity.pdbx_description
1 polymer ?
#
loop_
_entity_poly.entity_id
_entity_poly.type
_entity_poly.pdbx_seq_one_letter_code
_entity_poly.pdbx_strand_id
1 'polypeptide(L)'
;FSKGGGSWVGPFRWGGGFMGTGKPQGGIYMASNMSGTCRVFPAKLKSENVLDFHGNCEHFRPMLSNGRTLEAGELLWVTDRTPHESLPCPTEGVRQFFRLVTSQVSAWFEDHNTENPLMKAPTMIVKGDKFKDETLKIVANVQERKEKIVTL
;
A
#
# COMPACT_ATOMS: atom_id res chain seq x y z
N PHE A 1 -12.09 17.88 7.65
CA PHE A 1 -11.65 18.93 6.71
C PHE A 1 -10.55 19.75 7.37
N SER A 2 -9.29 19.33 7.27
CA SER A 2 -8.11 20.18 7.50
C SER A 2 -7.44 20.42 6.14
N LYS A 3 -6.97 21.65 5.94
CA LYS A 3 -6.27 22.12 4.76
C LYS A 3 -4.77 21.92 4.99
N GLY A 4 -4.17 20.90 4.38
CA GLY A 4 -2.73 20.67 4.30
C GLY A 4 -2.35 20.48 2.84
N GLY A 5 -1.93 21.56 2.18
CA GLY A 5 -1.60 21.60 0.77
C GLY A 5 -0.18 21.12 0.50
N GLY A 6 0.10 19.83 0.74
CA GLY A 6 1.29 19.15 0.26
C GLY A 6 1.04 18.55 -1.12
N SER A 7 1.40 19.28 -2.18
CA SER A 7 1.34 18.76 -3.55
C SER A 7 2.44 17.71 -3.77
N TRP A 8 2.06 16.43 -3.80
CA TRP A 8 2.92 15.35 -4.28
C TRP A 8 3.14 15.53 -5.78
N VAL A 9 4.37 15.81 -6.19
CA VAL A 9 4.72 15.99 -7.61
C VAL A 9 4.92 14.62 -8.26
N GLY A 10 3.82 13.95 -8.58
CA GLY A 10 3.78 12.69 -9.33
C GLY A 10 2.79 11.67 -8.76
N PRO A 11 2.35 10.69 -9.58
CA PRO A 11 1.48 9.62 -9.11
C PRO A 11 2.15 8.82 -7.98
N PHE A 12 1.48 8.76 -6.82
CA PHE A 12 1.92 7.96 -5.68
C PHE A 12 1.65 6.48 -5.96
N ARG A 13 2.70 5.73 -6.30
CA ARG A 13 2.62 4.31 -6.64
C ARG A 13 3.07 3.46 -5.47
N TRP A 14 2.39 2.33 -5.28
CA TRP A 14 2.71 1.41 -4.22
C TRP A 14 2.55 -0.04 -4.69
N GLY A 15 3.24 -0.37 -5.77
CA GLY A 15 3.21 -1.70 -6.39
C GLY A 15 2.98 -1.63 -7.90
N GLY A 16 2.15 -0.71 -8.39
CA GLY A 16 1.96 -0.36 -9.81
C GLY A 16 1.73 -1.51 -10.81
N GLY A 17 1.47 -2.72 -10.33
CA GLY A 17 1.64 -3.97 -11.08
C GLY A 17 0.73 -4.10 -12.30
N PHE A 18 1.10 -5.01 -13.20
CA PHE A 18 0.28 -5.38 -14.34
C PHE A 18 0.36 -6.88 -14.65
N MET A 19 -0.70 -7.38 -15.28
CA MET A 19 -0.73 -8.74 -15.82
C MET A 19 -0.18 -8.69 -17.24
N GLY A 20 1.03 -9.21 -17.46
CA GLY A 20 1.58 -9.43 -18.79
C GLY A 20 0.93 -10.65 -19.45
N THR A 21 1.66 -11.34 -20.34
CA THR A 21 1.28 -12.60 -21.00
C THR A 21 1.04 -13.76 -20.01
N GLY A 22 -0.02 -13.65 -19.19
CA GLY A 22 -0.38 -14.59 -18.13
C GLY A 22 0.51 -14.55 -16.88
N LYS A 23 1.43 -13.58 -16.78
CA LYS A 23 2.39 -13.50 -15.66
C LYS A 23 2.33 -12.15 -14.95
N PRO A 24 2.28 -12.13 -13.60
CA PRO A 24 2.35 -10.89 -12.84
C PRO A 24 3.71 -10.23 -12.99
N GLN A 25 3.71 -8.94 -13.28
CA GLN A 25 4.89 -8.09 -13.25
C GLN A 25 4.69 -6.98 -12.23
N GLY A 26 5.62 -6.89 -11.28
CA GLY A 26 5.49 -5.99 -10.13
C GLY A 26 4.29 -6.36 -9.24
N GLY A 27 3.67 -5.34 -8.66
CA GLY A 27 2.47 -5.49 -7.84
C GLY A 27 2.76 -5.91 -6.40
N ILE A 28 1.70 -6.40 -5.77
CA ILE A 28 1.62 -6.67 -4.35
C ILE A 28 1.22 -8.13 -4.18
N TYR A 29 1.99 -8.87 -3.40
CA TYR A 29 1.61 -10.20 -2.93
C TYR A 29 1.15 -10.09 -1.49
N MET A 30 0.01 -10.69 -1.16
CA MET A 30 -0.54 -10.67 0.19
C MET A 30 -1.07 -12.04 0.59
N ALA A 31 -0.94 -12.36 1.87
CA ALA A 31 -1.56 -13.52 2.49
C ALA A 31 -1.79 -13.26 3.99
N SER A 32 -2.70 -14.04 4.56
CA SER A 32 -3.02 -14.06 5.99
C SER A 32 -2.96 -15.50 6.50
N ASN A 33 -2.56 -15.71 7.75
CA ASN A 33 -2.59 -17.03 8.38
C ASN A 33 -4.01 -17.44 8.84
N MET A 34 -5.02 -16.59 8.67
CA MET A 34 -6.38 -16.81 9.15
C MET A 34 -7.40 -16.58 8.03
N SER A 35 -8.18 -17.63 7.70
CA SER A 35 -9.27 -17.56 6.73
C SER A 35 -10.30 -16.51 7.15
N GLY A 36 -10.98 -15.91 6.18
CA GLY A 36 -12.09 -15.03 6.51
C GLY A 36 -11.69 -13.59 6.86
N THR A 37 -10.39 -13.30 6.99
CA THR A 37 -9.90 -12.01 7.56
C THR A 37 -9.52 -10.97 6.52
N CYS A 38 -9.51 -11.33 5.24
CA CYS A 38 -9.27 -10.40 4.14
C CYS A 38 -10.26 -10.65 3.01
N ARG A 39 -10.87 -9.56 2.52
CA ARG A 39 -11.73 -9.60 1.33
C ARG A 39 -11.11 -8.76 0.23
N VAL A 40 -11.14 -9.29 -0.98
CA VAL A 40 -10.66 -8.60 -2.18
C VAL A 40 -11.78 -8.52 -3.20
N PHE A 41 -11.90 -7.37 -3.85
CA PHE A 41 -12.91 -7.12 -4.85
C PHE A 41 -12.32 -7.32 -6.24
N PRO A 42 -12.99 -8.04 -7.16
CA PRO A 42 -12.52 -8.28 -8.52
C PRO A 42 -12.71 -7.02 -9.38
N ALA A 43 -12.07 -5.93 -8.97
CA ALA A 43 -12.17 -4.61 -9.56
C ALA A 43 -10.79 -3.94 -9.59
N LYS A 44 -10.59 -3.06 -10.56
CA LYS A 44 -9.39 -2.23 -10.66
C LYS A 44 -9.80 -0.78 -10.86
N LEU A 45 -9.38 0.08 -9.94
CA LEU A 45 -9.63 1.52 -10.05
C LEU A 45 -8.91 2.08 -11.28
N LYS A 46 -9.60 2.91 -12.06
CA LYS A 46 -9.06 3.45 -13.32
C LYS A 46 -7.91 4.43 -13.11
N SER A 47 -7.97 5.20 -12.04
CA SER A 47 -6.98 6.21 -11.67
C SER A 47 -6.58 6.04 -10.21
N GLU A 48 -5.37 6.48 -9.87
CA GLU A 48 -4.89 6.58 -8.49
C GLU A 48 -5.36 7.88 -7.80
N ASN A 49 -5.75 8.91 -8.56
CA ASN A 49 -6.23 10.19 -8.04
C ASN A 49 -7.60 10.13 -7.36
N VAL A 50 -8.25 8.96 -7.37
CA VAL A 50 -9.54 8.73 -6.69
C VAL A 50 -9.35 8.17 -5.29
N LEU A 51 -8.11 7.85 -4.90
CA LEU A 51 -7.78 7.41 -3.56
C LEU A 51 -7.56 8.63 -2.66
N ASP A 52 -7.85 8.48 -1.37
CA ASP A 52 -7.35 9.45 -0.40
C ASP A 52 -5.83 9.30 -0.17
N PHE A 53 -5.27 10.15 0.68
CA PHE A 53 -3.83 10.15 1.01
C PHE A 53 -3.31 8.79 1.55
N HIS A 54 -4.17 7.98 2.16
CA HIS A 54 -3.82 6.67 2.72
C HIS A 54 -4.19 5.49 1.81
N GLY A 55 -4.66 5.75 0.59
CA GLY A 55 -5.08 4.71 -0.34
C GLY A 55 -6.51 4.20 -0.08
N ASN A 56 -7.31 4.90 0.72
CA ASN A 56 -8.69 4.54 1.00
C ASN A 56 -9.57 4.76 -0.25
N CYS A 57 -10.45 3.80 -0.50
CA CYS A 57 -11.43 3.83 -1.59
C CYS A 57 -12.86 3.48 -1.13
N GLU A 58 -13.16 3.62 0.17
CA GLU A 58 -14.43 3.24 0.79
C GLU A 58 -15.67 3.88 0.12
N HIS A 59 -15.54 5.08 -0.43
CA HIS A 59 -16.61 5.76 -1.16
C HIS A 59 -17.02 5.03 -2.46
N PHE A 60 -16.23 4.05 -2.93
CA PHE A 60 -16.60 3.16 -4.03
C PHE A 60 -17.38 1.91 -3.58
N ARG A 61 -17.55 1.63 -2.28
CA ARG A 61 -18.24 0.41 -1.79
C ARG A 61 -19.57 0.13 -2.50
N PRO A 62 -20.46 1.12 -2.78
CA PRO A 62 -21.70 0.87 -3.50
C PRO A 62 -21.53 0.39 -4.95
N MET A 63 -20.36 0.61 -5.55
CA MET A 63 -20.03 0.24 -6.93
C MET A 63 -19.22 -1.07 -7.03
N LEU A 64 -18.71 -1.58 -5.91
CA LEU A 64 -17.97 -2.83 -5.89
C LEU A 64 -18.92 -4.01 -5.97
N SER A 65 -18.56 -5.01 -6.77
CA SER A 65 -19.27 -6.29 -6.82
C SER A 65 -19.07 -7.08 -5.52
N ASN A 66 -19.65 -8.28 -5.44
CA ASN A 66 -19.36 -9.18 -4.34
C ASN A 66 -17.85 -9.49 -4.29
N GLY A 67 -17.20 -9.07 -3.20
CA GLY A 67 -15.80 -9.41 -2.95
C GLY A 67 -15.64 -10.88 -2.58
N ARG A 68 -14.45 -11.41 -2.85
CA ARG A 68 -14.04 -12.76 -2.44
C ARG A 68 -13.21 -12.68 -1.17
N THR A 69 -13.56 -13.49 -0.18
CA THR A 69 -12.76 -13.62 1.04
C THR A 69 -11.62 -14.63 0.80
N LEU A 70 -10.44 -14.35 1.35
CA LEU A 70 -9.26 -15.22 1.21
C LEU A 70 -9.22 -16.30 2.30
N GLU A 71 -8.71 -17.46 1.92
CA GLU A 71 -8.40 -18.55 2.84
C GLU A 71 -7.03 -18.37 3.53
N ALA A 72 -6.83 -19.04 4.66
CA ALA A 72 -5.56 -19.09 5.35
C ALA A 72 -4.45 -19.62 4.42
N GLY A 73 -3.35 -18.89 4.32
CA GLY A 73 -2.22 -19.23 3.46
C GLY A 73 -2.46 -19.01 1.97
N GLU A 74 -3.64 -18.52 1.55
CA GLU A 74 -3.90 -18.20 0.15
C GLU A 74 -3.08 -16.98 -0.26
N LEU A 75 -2.14 -17.19 -1.19
CA LEU A 75 -1.32 -16.12 -1.75
C LEU A 75 -2.06 -15.45 -2.91
N LEU A 76 -2.32 -14.16 -2.77
CA LEU A 76 -2.96 -13.36 -3.80
C LEU A 76 -1.97 -12.34 -4.40
N TRP A 77 -1.98 -12.22 -5.72
CA TRP A 77 -1.36 -11.10 -6.43
C TRP A 77 -2.40 -10.03 -6.75
N VAL A 78 -2.12 -8.78 -6.40
CA VAL A 78 -2.95 -7.60 -6.68
C VAL A 78 -2.10 -6.40 -7.07
N THR A 79 -2.76 -5.31 -7.48
CA THR A 79 -2.12 -4.00 -7.65
C THR A 79 -2.58 -3.04 -6.56
N ASP A 80 -1.88 -1.92 -6.39
CA ASP A 80 -2.26 -0.77 -5.56
C ASP A 80 -3.63 -0.14 -5.89
N ARG A 81 -4.25 -0.57 -6.99
CA ARG A 81 -5.58 -0.13 -7.45
C ARG A 81 -6.65 -1.22 -7.32
N THR A 82 -6.33 -2.33 -6.67
CA THR A 82 -7.28 -3.42 -6.42
C THR A 82 -7.88 -3.21 -5.04
N PRO A 83 -9.19 -2.91 -4.91
CA PRO A 83 -9.81 -2.73 -3.61
C PRO A 83 -9.73 -4.02 -2.79
N HIS A 84 -9.29 -3.89 -1.55
CA HIS A 84 -9.23 -4.97 -0.57
C HIS A 84 -9.43 -4.40 0.83
N GLU A 85 -10.02 -5.18 1.72
CA GLU A 85 -10.31 -4.80 3.10
C GLU A 85 -9.85 -5.87 4.08
N SER A 86 -9.49 -5.43 5.29
CA SER A 86 -9.34 -6.31 6.45
C SER A 86 -10.71 -6.47 7.11
N LEU A 87 -11.09 -7.71 7.39
CA LEU A 87 -12.31 -8.04 8.11
C LEU A 87 -11.99 -8.34 9.60
N PRO A 88 -13.00 -8.24 10.50
CA PRO A 88 -12.88 -8.75 11.86
C PRO A 88 -12.47 -10.23 11.88
N CYS A 89 -11.69 -10.63 12.89
CA CYS A 89 -11.31 -12.02 13.04
C CYS A 89 -12.55 -12.88 13.38
N PRO A 90 -12.84 -13.93 12.60
CA PRO A 90 -14.02 -14.77 12.83
C PRO A 90 -13.87 -15.70 14.04
N THR A 91 -12.63 -15.94 14.48
CA THR A 91 -12.29 -16.80 15.61
C THR A 91 -11.25 -16.12 16.49
N GLU A 92 -11.16 -16.56 17.74
CA GLU A 92 -10.07 -16.17 18.63
C GLU A 92 -8.71 -16.66 18.10
N GLY A 93 -7.65 -15.90 18.35
CA GLY A 93 -6.28 -16.23 17.96
C GLY A 93 -5.45 -15.04 17.50
N VAL A 94 -4.21 -15.31 17.11
CA VAL A 94 -3.27 -14.30 16.61
C VAL A 94 -3.28 -14.31 15.08
N ARG A 95 -3.85 -13.26 14.48
CA ARG A 95 -3.79 -13.03 13.04
C ARG A 95 -2.42 -12.45 12.67
N GLN A 96 -1.71 -13.14 11.79
CA GLN A 96 -0.50 -12.67 11.12
C GLN A 96 -0.82 -12.48 9.64
N PHE A 97 -0.42 -11.33 9.09
CA PHE A 97 -0.56 -11.04 7.67
C PHE A 97 0.74 -10.46 7.15
N PHE A 98 0.99 -10.61 5.85
CA PHE A 98 2.07 -9.89 5.18
C PHE A 98 1.60 -9.28 3.88
N ARG A 99 2.34 -8.27 3.44
CA ARG A 99 2.19 -7.63 2.15
C ARG A 99 3.57 -7.35 1.57
N LEU A 100 3.93 -8.08 0.54
CA LEU A 100 5.18 -7.93 -0.18
C LEU A 100 4.96 -7.07 -1.43
N VAL A 101 5.53 -5.87 -1.44
CA VAL A 101 5.49 -4.97 -2.60
C VAL A 101 6.78 -5.11 -3.37
N THR A 102 6.67 -5.44 -4.65
CA THR A 102 7.83 -5.89 -5.44
C THR A 102 8.50 -4.79 -6.27
N SER A 103 7.76 -3.83 -6.81
CA SER A 103 8.30 -2.74 -7.63
C SER A 103 7.39 -1.52 -7.65
N GLN A 104 7.83 -0.44 -8.30
CA GLN A 104 7.05 0.80 -8.47
C GLN A 104 6.52 1.36 -7.14
N VAL A 105 7.43 1.52 -6.19
CA VAL A 105 7.16 2.17 -4.90
C VAL A 105 7.67 3.61 -5.01
N SER A 106 6.78 4.60 -4.96
CA SER A 106 7.16 6.02 -5.04
C SER A 106 7.69 6.58 -3.72
N ALA A 107 7.28 6.00 -2.59
CA ALA A 107 7.80 6.33 -1.27
C ALA A 107 7.74 5.11 -0.33
N TRP A 108 8.76 4.97 0.51
CA TRP A 108 8.87 3.92 1.52
C TRP A 108 8.87 4.54 2.91
N PHE A 109 7.81 4.26 3.67
CA PHE A 109 7.65 4.73 5.05
C PHE A 109 8.45 3.82 6.00
N GLU A 110 9.62 4.26 6.44
CA GLU A 110 10.58 3.47 7.22
C GLU A 110 9.96 2.97 8.54
N ASP A 111 9.28 3.84 9.27
CA ASP A 111 8.67 3.51 10.57
C ASP A 111 7.40 2.63 10.46
N HIS A 112 6.95 2.33 9.24
CA HIS A 112 5.75 1.51 8.97
C HIS A 112 6.01 0.30 8.08
N ASN A 113 7.25 0.05 7.67
CA ASN A 113 7.62 -1.08 6.82
C ASN A 113 8.86 -1.77 7.38
N THR A 114 8.95 -3.07 7.16
CA THR A 114 10.15 -3.84 7.50
C THR A 114 11.24 -3.60 6.45
N GLU A 115 12.45 -3.23 6.87
CA GLU A 115 13.60 -3.07 5.98
C GLU A 115 14.01 -4.41 5.36
N ASN A 116 14.40 -4.39 4.08
CA ASN A 116 15.00 -5.55 3.44
C ASN A 116 16.51 -5.60 3.79
N PRO A 117 16.99 -6.62 4.51
CA PRO A 117 18.39 -6.68 4.94
C PRO A 117 19.39 -6.82 3.77
N LEU A 118 18.91 -7.19 2.58
CA LEU A 118 19.73 -7.40 1.39
C LEU A 118 19.78 -6.17 0.49
N MET A 119 18.86 -5.21 0.64
CA MET A 119 18.76 -4.07 -0.26
C MET A 119 18.08 -2.89 0.41
N LYS A 120 18.70 -1.71 0.32
CA LYS A 120 18.05 -0.44 0.67
C LYS A 120 16.96 -0.11 -0.34
N ALA A 121 15.82 0.37 0.13
CA ALA A 121 14.72 0.76 -0.75
C ALA A 121 15.20 1.84 -1.75
N PRO A 122 15.16 1.59 -3.07
CA PRO A 122 15.66 2.51 -4.09
C PRO A 122 14.61 3.58 -4.43
N THR A 123 14.04 4.19 -3.41
CA THR A 123 12.93 5.15 -3.52
C THR A 123 13.05 6.20 -2.42
N MET A 124 12.15 7.19 -2.43
CA MET A 124 12.06 8.19 -1.38
C MET A 124 11.80 7.52 -0.03
N ILE A 125 12.65 7.79 0.96
CA ILE A 125 12.45 7.29 2.33
C ILE A 125 11.66 8.36 3.09
N VAL A 126 10.60 7.93 3.77
CA VAL A 126 9.78 8.80 4.62
C VAL A 126 9.86 8.27 6.04
N LYS A 127 10.28 9.11 6.97
CA LYS A 127 10.33 8.80 8.41
C LYS A 127 9.19 9.53 9.12
N GLY A 128 8.73 9.01 10.24
CA GLY A 128 7.60 9.51 11.01
C GLY A 128 6.36 8.62 10.95
N ASP A 129 5.42 8.91 11.84
CA ASP A 129 4.14 8.23 11.91
C ASP A 129 3.19 8.79 10.84
N LYS A 130 2.90 8.01 9.80
CA LYS A 130 2.03 8.41 8.70
C LYS A 130 0.58 8.65 9.08
N PHE A 131 0.18 8.27 10.29
CA PHE A 131 -1.17 8.51 10.82
C PHE A 131 -1.21 9.73 11.75
N LYS A 132 -0.10 10.42 11.95
CA LYS A 132 -0.01 11.66 12.73
C LYS A 132 0.45 12.80 11.82
N ASP A 133 -0.43 13.78 11.64
CA ASP A 133 -0.26 14.91 10.72
C ASP A 133 1.05 15.71 10.88
N GLU A 134 1.73 15.63 12.04
CA GLU A 134 2.86 16.52 12.36
C GLU A 134 4.26 15.88 12.28
N THR A 135 4.40 14.63 11.80
CA THR A 135 5.66 13.87 12.03
C THR A 135 6.43 13.41 10.81
N LEU A 136 5.92 13.61 9.59
CA LEU A 136 6.56 13.08 8.39
C LEU A 136 7.76 13.92 7.95
N LYS A 137 8.91 13.25 7.83
CA LYS A 137 10.18 13.80 7.31
C LYS A 137 10.60 13.03 6.08
N ILE A 138 10.77 13.72 4.96
CA ILE A 138 11.31 13.12 3.75
C ILE A 138 12.83 13.06 3.86
N VAL A 139 13.38 11.85 3.78
CA VAL A 139 14.80 11.57 3.72
C VAL A 139 15.10 11.10 2.29
N ALA A 140 15.54 12.03 1.44
CA ALA A 140 15.90 11.72 0.06
C ALA A 140 17.11 10.76 0.00
N ASN A 141 17.07 9.81 -0.94
CA ASN A 141 18.13 8.84 -1.26
C ASN A 141 18.11 8.69 -2.80
N VAL A 142 19.18 8.53 -3.60
CA VAL A 142 20.61 8.20 -3.40
C VAL A 142 21.40 8.86 -4.53
N GLN A 143 21.84 10.13 -4.43
CA GLN A 143 22.94 10.66 -5.27
C GLN A 143 23.46 12.03 -4.82
N GLU A 144 22.63 12.86 -4.20
CA GLU A 144 23.08 14.12 -3.61
C GLU A 144 22.47 14.29 -2.22
N ARG A 145 23.33 14.22 -1.20
CA ARG A 145 22.96 14.48 0.20
C ARG A 145 22.60 15.96 0.36
N LYS A 146 21.30 16.27 0.30
CA LYS A 146 20.73 17.43 0.98
C LYS A 146 19.44 16.99 1.66
N GLU A 147 19.49 16.89 2.99
CA GLU A 147 18.29 16.77 3.80
C GLU A 147 17.39 17.98 3.50
N LYS A 148 16.18 17.73 3.02
CA LYS A 148 15.14 18.74 2.92
C LYS A 148 14.04 18.36 3.89
N ILE A 149 13.91 19.13 4.96
CA ILE A 149 12.75 19.04 5.84
C ILE A 149 11.58 19.65 5.05
N VAL A 150 10.64 18.81 4.64
CA VAL A 150 9.36 19.22 4.07
C VAL A 150 8.30 18.77 5.06
N THR A 151 7.59 19.74 5.64
CA THR A 151 6.37 19.49 6.41
C THR A 151 5.21 19.37 5.42
N LEU A 152 4.44 18.28 5.48
CA LEU A 152 3.26 18.06 4.65
C LEU A 152 2.01 18.70 5.27
#